data_AF-A0A0M2HYK5-F1
#
_entry.id   AF-A0A0M2HYK5-F1
#
_cell.length_a   1.000
_cell.length_b   1.000
_cell.length_c   1.000
_cell.angle_alpha   90.00
_cell.angle_beta   90.00
_cell.angle_gamma   90.00
#
_symmetry.space_group_name_H-M   'P 1'
#
loop_
_entity.id
_entity.type
_entity.pdbx_description
1 polymer ?
#
loop_
_entity_poly.entity_id
_entity_poly.type
_entity_poly.pdbx_seq_one_letter_code
_entity_poly.pdbx_strand_id
1 'polypeptide(L)'
;MTDDTIHADPMTGTVVHTAPGFDIVPLDIAMLDEELLAQWAPTPVQIAGALAMARAKNLSAPAALDDYRRKLQRAERSKKVALGMALKKLRDEYGPRYTMTELRELAYGTDQRLIDAMDAHDDAWLAFEYAKDFAEAIERDVSLLQSIAKRVGGENR
;
A
#
# COMPACT_ATOMS: atom_id res chain seq x y z
N MET A 1 -1.77 -9.09 20.18
CA MET A 1 -2.88 -10.03 19.95
C MET A 1 -3.05 -10.12 18.45
N THR A 2 -2.46 -11.15 17.85
CA THR A 2 -2.68 -11.49 16.45
C THR A 2 -4.04 -12.15 16.35
N ASP A 3 -4.92 -11.54 15.57
CA ASP A 3 -6.25 -12.08 15.28
C ASP A 3 -6.03 -13.22 14.27
N ASP A 4 -5.98 -14.46 14.76
CA ASP A 4 -5.93 -15.66 13.92
C ASP A 4 -7.32 -15.82 13.28
N THR A 5 -7.46 -15.42 12.02
CA THR A 5 -8.68 -15.66 11.25
C THR A 5 -8.79 -17.15 10.93
N ILE A 6 -9.66 -17.82 11.67
CA ILE A 6 -10.04 -19.23 11.50
C ILE A 6 -10.71 -19.39 10.14
N HIS A 7 -10.06 -20.10 9.21
CA HIS A 7 -10.63 -20.44 7.90
C HIS A 7 -10.93 -21.94 7.81
N ALA A 8 -12.13 -22.29 7.33
CA ALA A 8 -12.55 -23.68 7.15
C ALA A 8 -12.20 -24.17 5.74
N ASP A 9 -11.52 -25.31 5.65
CA ASP A 9 -11.31 -26.05 4.41
C ASP A 9 -12.68 -26.46 3.84
N PRO A 10 -13.07 -25.96 2.65
CA PRO A 10 -14.40 -26.22 2.09
C PRO A 10 -14.59 -27.68 1.62
N MET A 11 -13.51 -28.47 1.46
CA MET A 11 -13.59 -29.88 1.09
C MET A 11 -13.72 -30.83 2.29
N THR A 12 -13.04 -30.53 3.40
CA THR A 12 -12.94 -31.45 4.55
C THR A 12 -13.62 -30.93 5.82
N GLY A 13 -13.93 -29.63 5.88
CA GLY A 13 -14.42 -28.94 7.08
C GLY A 13 -13.35 -28.72 8.15
N THR A 14 -12.09 -29.08 7.89
CA THR A 14 -11.01 -28.84 8.86
C THR A 14 -10.59 -27.37 8.87
N VAL A 15 -10.45 -26.80 10.06
CA VAL A 15 -9.96 -25.43 10.22
C VAL A 15 -8.46 -25.43 10.03
N VAL A 16 -7.96 -24.61 9.10
CA VAL A 16 -6.52 -24.41 8.89
C VAL A 16 -6.18 -22.97 9.31
N HIS A 17 -5.09 -22.83 10.07
CA HIS A 17 -4.59 -21.52 10.49
C HIS A 17 -3.79 -20.89 9.35
N THR A 18 -4.33 -19.85 8.72
CA THR A 18 -3.59 -19.00 7.78
C THR A 18 -2.89 -17.87 8.54
N ALA A 19 -1.64 -17.58 8.15
CA ALA A 19 -0.90 -16.49 8.75
C ALA A 19 -1.60 -15.14 8.48
N PRO A 20 -1.66 -14.23 9.48
CA PRO A 20 -2.33 -12.95 9.32
C PRO A 20 -1.70 -12.13 8.17
N GLY A 21 -2.53 -11.72 7.22
CA GLY A 21 -2.11 -10.94 6.03
C GLY A 21 -2.21 -11.67 4.69
N PHE A 22 -2.58 -12.96 4.68
CA PHE A 22 -2.77 -13.73 3.45
C PHE A 22 -4.12 -14.45 3.44
N ASP A 23 -5.05 -13.97 2.59
CA ASP A 23 -6.32 -14.63 2.26
C ASP A 23 -6.18 -15.50 0.99
N ILE A 24 -5.12 -16.32 0.90
CA ILE A 24 -4.89 -17.13 -0.30
C ILE A 24 -5.14 -18.60 0.01
N VAL A 25 -6.24 -19.11 -0.54
CA VAL A 25 -6.50 -20.56 -0.60
C VAL A 25 -5.70 -21.11 -1.80
N PRO A 26 -4.87 -22.15 -1.62
CA PRO A 26 -4.20 -22.78 -2.74
C PRO A 26 -5.24 -23.38 -3.70
N LEU A 27 -5.22 -22.91 -4.95
CA LEU A 27 -6.12 -23.38 -6.00
C LEU A 27 -5.58 -24.69 -6.56
N ASP A 28 -6.24 -25.81 -6.30
CA ASP A 28 -5.93 -27.08 -6.95
C ASP A 28 -6.57 -27.13 -8.34
N ILE A 29 -5.75 -26.82 -9.35
CA ILE A 29 -6.16 -26.73 -10.76
C ILE A 29 -6.59 -28.09 -11.31
N ALA A 30 -6.14 -29.20 -10.71
CA ALA A 30 -6.46 -30.55 -11.19
C ALA A 30 -7.91 -30.99 -10.89
N MET A 31 -8.59 -30.32 -9.95
CA MET A 31 -9.99 -30.60 -9.58
C MET A 31 -11.01 -29.62 -10.17
N LEU A 32 -10.56 -28.61 -10.92
CA LEU A 32 -11.44 -27.63 -11.54
C LEU A 32 -12.02 -28.17 -12.85
N ASP A 33 -13.26 -28.68 -12.80
CA ASP A 33 -14.08 -28.88 -13.99
C ASP A 33 -14.89 -27.61 -14.34
N GLU A 34 -15.50 -27.58 -15.53
CA GLU A 34 -16.27 -26.43 -16.01
C GLU A 34 -17.51 -26.12 -15.14
N GLU A 35 -18.09 -27.12 -14.48
CA GLU A 35 -19.25 -26.93 -13.59
C GLU A 35 -18.84 -26.29 -12.26
N LEU A 36 -17.71 -26.69 -11.68
CA LEU A 36 -17.12 -26.04 -10.50
C LEU A 36 -16.67 -24.61 -10.80
N LEU A 37 -16.07 -24.38 -11.97
CA LEU A 37 -15.74 -23.03 -12.44
C LEU A 37 -16.99 -22.14 -12.57
N ALA A 38 -18.10 -22.69 -13.08
CA ALA A 38 -19.36 -21.98 -13.19
C ALA A 38 -20.00 -21.66 -11.83
N GLN A 39 -19.84 -22.54 -10.83
CA GLN A 39 -20.33 -22.29 -9.46
C GLN A 39 -19.53 -21.21 -8.73
N TRP A 40 -18.26 -21.01 -9.09
CA TRP A 40 -17.41 -19.94 -8.55
C TRP A 40 -17.56 -18.62 -9.30
N ALA A 41 -18.34 -18.60 -10.38
CA ALA A 41 -18.68 -17.37 -11.07
C ALA A 41 -19.42 -16.43 -10.09
N PRO A 42 -18.96 -15.18 -9.92
CA PRO A 42 -19.58 -14.26 -8.99
C PRO A 42 -21.01 -13.94 -9.44
N THR A 43 -21.94 -13.98 -8.50
CA THR A 43 -23.34 -13.65 -8.76
C THR A 43 -23.51 -12.16 -9.12
N PRO A 44 -24.58 -11.78 -9.86
CA PRO A 44 -24.84 -10.38 -10.18
C PRO A 44 -24.89 -9.46 -8.95
N VAL A 45 -25.43 -9.96 -7.83
CA VAL A 45 -25.50 -9.21 -6.56
C VAL A 45 -24.11 -9.01 -5.96
N GLN A 46 -23.23 -10.02 -6.01
CA GLN A 46 -21.85 -9.89 -5.55
C GLN A 46 -21.06 -8.89 -6.40
N ILE A 47 -21.24 -8.91 -7.73
CA ILE A 47 -20.61 -7.95 -8.64
C ILE A 47 -21.09 -6.52 -8.33
N ALA A 48 -22.39 -6.32 -8.13
CA ALA A 48 -22.95 -5.01 -7.78
C ALA A 48 -22.44 -4.50 -6.43
N GLY A 49 -22.36 -5.37 -5.43
CA GLY A 49 -21.81 -5.05 -4.11
C GLY A 49 -20.32 -4.68 -4.16
N ALA A 50 -19.51 -5.48 -4.85
CA ALA A 50 -18.10 -5.20 -5.07
C ALA A 50 -17.89 -3.87 -5.81
N LEU A 51 -18.70 -3.60 -6.83
CA LEU A 51 -18.63 -2.35 -7.60
C LEU A 51 -18.98 -1.12 -6.74
N ALA A 52 -19.99 -1.23 -5.88
CA ALA A 52 -20.36 -0.17 -4.95
C ALA A 52 -19.21 0.15 -3.97
N MET A 53 -18.59 -0.89 -3.41
CA MET A 53 -17.44 -0.74 -2.50
C MET A 53 -16.23 -0.14 -3.22
N ALA A 54 -15.89 -0.64 -4.42
CA ALA A 54 -14.78 -0.13 -5.21
C ALA A 54 -14.97 1.35 -5.59
N ARG A 55 -16.20 1.75 -5.97
CA ARG A 55 -16.54 3.16 -6.25
C ARG A 55 -16.42 4.05 -5.01
N ALA A 56 -16.89 3.58 -3.85
CA ALA A 56 -16.78 4.33 -2.60
C ALA A 56 -15.31 4.56 -2.23
N LYS A 57 -14.47 3.52 -2.34
CA LYS A 57 -13.02 3.62 -2.12
C LYS A 57 -12.37 4.57 -3.15
N ASN A 58 -12.71 4.45 -4.43
CA ASN A 58 -12.19 5.32 -5.49
C ASN A 58 -12.52 6.80 -5.24
N LEU A 59 -13.74 7.09 -4.75
CA LEU A 59 -14.15 8.46 -4.43
C LEU A 59 -13.34 9.06 -3.29
N SER A 60 -12.94 8.24 -2.30
CA SER A 60 -12.12 8.67 -1.16
C SER A 60 -10.62 8.74 -1.47
N ALA A 61 -10.15 8.07 -2.52
CA ALA A 61 -8.72 7.94 -2.84
C ALA A 61 -8.00 9.28 -3.06
N PRO A 62 -8.56 10.28 -3.78
CA PRO A 62 -7.88 11.57 -3.98
C PRO A 62 -7.57 12.33 -2.68
N ALA A 63 -8.51 12.31 -1.72
CA ALA A 63 -8.33 12.97 -0.44
C ALA A 63 -7.25 12.28 0.40
N ALA A 64 -7.27 10.94 0.46
CA ALA A 64 -6.25 10.17 1.14
C ALA A 64 -4.86 10.37 0.51
N LEU A 65 -4.77 10.41 -0.82
CA LEU A 65 -3.52 10.70 -1.54
C LEU A 65 -2.97 12.10 -1.24
N ASP A 66 -3.84 13.10 -1.11
CA ASP A 66 -3.39 14.45 -0.74
C ASP A 66 -2.83 14.49 0.67
N ASP A 67 -3.40 13.74 1.61
CA ASP A 67 -2.87 13.62 2.97
C ASP A 67 -1.48 12.97 2.98
N TYR A 68 -1.27 11.88 2.23
CA TYR A 68 0.06 11.26 2.09
C TYR A 68 1.07 12.20 1.42
N ARG A 69 0.66 12.91 0.37
CA ARG A 69 1.50 13.93 -0.28
C ARG A 69 1.92 15.03 0.70
N ARG A 70 0.99 15.53 1.52
CA ARG A 70 1.28 16.54 2.55
C ARG A 70 2.22 16.00 3.62
N LYS A 71 2.07 14.74 4.04
CA LYS A 71 3.00 14.08 4.98
C LYS A 71 4.41 13.99 4.41
N LEU A 72 4.55 13.54 3.16
CA LEU A 72 5.84 13.50 2.46
C LEU A 72 6.50 14.88 2.38
N GLN A 73 5.75 15.91 1.97
CA GLN A 73 6.26 17.29 1.93
C GLN A 73 6.68 17.85 3.30
N ARG A 74 6.04 17.40 4.39
CA ARG A 74 6.45 17.78 5.76
C ARG A 74 7.73 17.06 6.13
N ALA A 75 7.84 15.76 5.86
CA ALA A 75 9.03 14.97 6.14
C ALA A 75 10.24 15.48 5.35
N GLU A 76 10.07 15.82 4.08
CA GLU A 76 11.12 16.41 3.24
C GLU A 76 11.63 17.74 3.80
N ARG A 77 10.71 18.60 4.29
CA ARG A 77 11.07 19.84 4.98
C ARG A 77 11.86 19.57 6.27
N SER A 78 11.39 18.64 7.09
CA SER A 78 12.08 18.25 8.32
C SER A 78 13.50 17.72 8.05
N LYS A 79 13.66 16.86 7.04
CA LYS A 79 14.96 16.35 6.59
C LYS A 79 15.92 17.47 6.17
N LYS A 80 15.44 18.44 5.39
CA LYS A 80 16.25 19.61 4.96
C LYS A 80 16.70 20.46 6.15
N VAL A 81 15.80 20.71 7.10
CA VAL A 81 16.12 21.46 8.33
C VAL A 81 17.13 20.70 9.18
N ALA A 82 16.93 19.41 9.41
CA ALA A 82 17.84 18.57 10.18
C ALA A 82 19.24 18.55 9.56
N LEU A 83 19.34 18.41 8.23
CA LEU A 83 20.61 18.47 7.51
C LEU A 83 21.32 19.82 7.70
N GLY A 84 20.58 20.92 7.56
CA GLY A 84 21.15 22.26 7.78
C GLY A 84 21.69 22.46 9.20
N MET A 85 20.96 21.95 10.21
CA MET A 85 21.40 22.00 11.61
C MET A 85 22.63 21.12 11.85
N ALA A 86 22.65 19.91 11.31
CA ALA A 86 23.78 18.99 11.41
C ALA A 86 25.05 19.59 10.78
N LEU A 87 24.92 20.16 9.57
CA LEU A 87 26.03 20.82 8.88
C LEU A 87 26.55 22.04 9.64
N LYS A 88 25.66 22.85 10.23
CA LYS A 88 26.07 23.98 11.08
C LYS A 88 26.87 23.49 12.28
N LYS A 89 26.36 22.50 13.01
CA LYS A 89 27.03 21.90 14.17
C LYS A 89 28.43 21.38 13.80
N LEU A 90 28.54 20.61 12.72
CA LEU A 90 29.81 20.06 12.26
C LEU A 90 30.78 21.14 11.77
N ARG A 91 30.28 22.21 11.14
CA ARG A 91 31.10 23.36 10.74
C ARG A 91 31.64 24.11 11.96
N ASP A 92 30.83 24.26 13.01
CA ASP A 92 31.25 24.90 14.25
C ASP A 92 32.31 24.05 14.99
N GLU A 93 32.21 22.71 14.91
CA GLU A 93 33.13 21.77 15.56
C GLU A 93 34.47 21.62 14.81
N TYR A 94 34.44 21.43 13.49
CA TYR A 94 35.62 21.11 12.69
C TYR A 94 36.19 22.29 11.88
N GLY A 95 35.48 23.42 11.87
CA GLY A 95 35.93 24.65 11.22
C GLY A 95 36.04 24.58 9.69
N PRO A 96 36.86 25.43 9.05
CA PRO A 96 36.99 25.50 7.60
C PRO A 96 37.86 24.37 6.99
N ARG A 97 38.40 23.46 7.82
CA ARG A 97 39.35 22.44 7.37
C ARG A 97 38.73 21.40 6.45
N TYR A 98 37.45 21.10 6.64
CA TYR A 98 36.71 20.12 5.87
C TYR A 98 35.78 20.80 4.86
N THR A 99 35.64 20.19 3.69
CA THR A 99 34.73 20.64 2.64
C THR A 99 33.27 20.43 3.08
N MET A 100 32.35 21.18 2.48
CA MET A 100 30.93 21.02 2.79
C MET A 100 30.39 19.62 2.43
N THR A 101 31.01 18.96 1.45
CA THR A 101 30.64 17.60 1.06
C THR A 101 31.07 16.58 2.12
N GLU A 102 32.30 16.67 2.63
CA GLU A 102 32.77 15.79 3.71
C GLU A 102 31.94 15.94 4.99
N LEU A 103 31.59 17.18 5.35
CA LEU A 103 30.70 17.42 6.49
C LEU A 103 29.30 16.85 6.26
N ARG A 104 28.81 16.84 5.02
CA ARG A 104 27.51 16.25 4.67
C ARG A 104 27.52 14.73 4.80
N GLU A 105 28.55 14.09 4.26
CA GLU A 105 28.77 12.64 4.40
C GLU A 105 28.84 12.25 5.88
N LEU A 106 29.60 13.01 6.68
CA LEU A 106 29.71 12.78 8.12
C LEU A 106 28.35 12.96 8.83
N ALA A 107 27.59 14.00 8.48
CA ALA A 107 26.27 14.26 9.09
C ALA A 107 25.33 13.06 8.94
N TYR A 108 25.31 12.41 7.78
CA TYR A 108 24.46 11.24 7.52
C TYR A 108 24.78 10.05 8.45
N GLY A 109 26.02 9.92 8.91
CA GLY A 109 26.43 8.83 9.81
C GLY A 109 26.51 9.20 11.29
N THR A 110 26.30 10.47 11.66
CA THR A 110 26.61 10.95 13.03
C THR A 110 25.54 11.80 13.68
N ASP A 111 24.66 12.44 12.91
CA ASP A 111 23.59 13.27 13.46
C ASP A 111 22.28 12.49 13.55
N GLN A 112 21.91 12.09 14.77
CA GLN A 112 20.69 11.31 15.01
C GLN A 112 19.42 12.01 14.50
N ARG A 113 19.33 13.35 14.58
CA ARG A 113 18.13 14.07 14.13
C ARG A 113 17.98 14.00 12.62
N LEU A 114 19.09 14.01 11.90
CA LEU A 114 19.10 13.81 10.46
C LEU A 114 18.71 12.37 10.10
N ILE A 115 19.25 11.38 10.82
CA ILE A 115 18.91 9.96 10.64
C ILE A 115 17.40 9.76 10.86
N ASP A 116 16.85 10.19 11.99
CA ASP A 116 15.42 10.07 12.29
C ASP A 116 14.54 10.77 11.23
N ALA A 117 14.99 11.94 10.73
CA ALA A 117 14.27 12.68 9.70
C ALA A 117 14.38 12.04 8.31
N MET A 118 15.42 11.25 8.05
CA MET A 118 15.54 10.43 6.84
C MET A 118 14.61 9.24 6.91
N ASP A 119 14.61 8.51 8.01
CA ASP A 119 13.72 7.37 8.22
C ASP A 119 12.25 7.80 8.08
N ALA A 120 11.87 8.90 8.73
CA ALA A 120 10.52 9.46 8.61
C ALA A 120 10.16 9.92 7.18
N HIS A 121 11.15 10.38 6.40
CA HIS A 121 10.95 10.71 4.99
C HIS A 121 10.71 9.46 4.16
N ASP A 122 11.52 8.43 4.36
CA ASP A 122 11.46 7.19 3.60
C ASP A 122 10.17 6.41 3.91
N ASP A 123 9.75 6.38 5.18
CA ASP A 123 8.43 5.86 5.58
C ASP A 123 7.28 6.63 4.91
N ALA A 124 7.34 7.96 4.88
CA ALA A 124 6.32 8.79 4.26
C ALA A 124 6.29 8.61 2.73
N TRP A 125 7.45 8.40 2.11
CA TRP A 125 7.57 8.12 0.69
C TRP A 125 6.99 6.76 0.35
N LEU A 126 7.34 5.71 1.11
CA LEU A 126 6.83 4.36 0.92
C LEU A 126 5.30 4.32 1.08
N ALA A 127 4.76 5.00 2.09
CA ALA A 127 3.33 5.10 2.30
C ALA A 127 2.62 5.83 1.14
N PHE A 128 3.25 6.86 0.57
CA PHE A 128 2.69 7.59 -0.58
C PHE A 128 2.69 6.73 -1.85
N GLU A 129 3.76 6.02 -2.15
CA GLU A 129 3.82 5.11 -3.31
C GLU A 129 2.82 3.97 -3.17
N TYR A 130 2.74 3.34 -1.99
CA TYR A 130 1.73 2.32 -1.72
C TYR A 130 0.30 2.85 -1.94
N ALA A 131 0.00 4.06 -1.46
CA ALA A 131 -1.31 4.66 -1.65
C ALA A 131 -1.62 4.94 -3.13
N LYS A 132 -0.61 5.31 -3.93
CA LYS A 132 -0.75 5.52 -5.37
C LYS A 132 -1.04 4.22 -6.09
N ASP A 133 -0.26 3.18 -5.83
CA ASP A 133 -0.47 1.85 -6.42
C ASP A 133 -1.85 1.29 -6.05
N PHE A 134 -2.28 1.48 -4.80
CA PHE A 134 -3.60 1.08 -4.34
C PHE A 134 -4.73 1.83 -5.06
N ALA A 135 -4.58 3.13 -5.29
CA ALA A 135 -5.55 3.92 -6.05
C ALA A 135 -5.65 3.45 -7.51
N GLU A 136 -4.51 3.19 -8.16
CA GLU A 136 -4.48 2.63 -9.51
C GLU A 136 -5.13 1.24 -9.57
N ALA A 137 -4.92 0.39 -8.56
CA ALA A 137 -5.55 -0.91 -8.46
C ALA A 137 -7.08 -0.80 -8.35
N ILE A 138 -7.58 0.10 -7.49
CA ILE A 138 -9.03 0.33 -7.35
C ILE A 138 -9.64 0.81 -8.67
N GLU A 139 -8.97 1.70 -9.39
CA GLU A 139 -9.48 2.18 -10.69
C GLU A 139 -9.61 1.02 -11.70
N ARG A 140 -8.60 0.14 -11.74
CA ARG A 140 -8.64 -1.08 -12.56
C ARG A 140 -9.76 -2.02 -12.14
N ASP A 141 -9.97 -2.22 -10.84
CA ASP A 141 -11.06 -3.05 -10.31
C ASP A 141 -12.43 -2.49 -10.69
N VAL A 142 -12.63 -1.17 -10.60
CA VAL A 142 -13.88 -0.52 -11.03
C VAL A 142 -14.13 -0.78 -12.52
N SER A 143 -13.10 -0.64 -13.37
CA SER A 143 -13.21 -0.90 -14.81
C SER A 143 -13.55 -2.37 -15.10
N LEU A 144 -12.86 -3.30 -14.43
CA LEU A 144 -13.09 -4.74 -14.56
C LEU A 144 -14.51 -5.13 -14.14
N LEU A 145 -14.96 -4.67 -12.97
CA LEU A 145 -16.30 -4.95 -12.45
C LEU A 145 -17.40 -4.37 -13.34
N GLN A 146 -17.19 -3.19 -13.94
CA GLN A 146 -18.13 -2.63 -14.92
C GLN A 146 -18.21 -3.48 -16.20
N SER A 147 -17.06 -3.97 -16.68
CA SER A 147 -16.98 -4.89 -17.82
C SER A 147 -17.75 -6.19 -17.54
N ILE A 148 -17.52 -6.82 -16.39
CA ILE A 148 -18.19 -8.05 -15.98
C ILE A 148 -19.69 -7.82 -15.84
N ALA A 149 -20.11 -6.75 -15.13
CA ALA A 149 -21.53 -6.41 -14.96
C ALA A 149 -22.24 -6.20 -16.31
N LYS A 150 -21.57 -5.58 -17.29
CA LYS A 150 -22.12 -5.38 -18.64
C LYS A 150 -22.32 -6.70 -19.40
N ARG A 151 -21.41 -7.65 -19.26
CA ARG A 151 -21.53 -8.98 -19.90
C ARG A 151 -22.67 -9.79 -19.29
N VAL A 152 -22.73 -9.88 -17.96
CA VAL A 152 -23.78 -10.60 -17.22
C VAL A 152 -25.16 -9.98 -17.44
N GLY A 153 -25.25 -8.64 -17.56
CA GLY A 153 -26.52 -7.96 -17.88
C GLY A 153 -26.93 -8.04 -19.35
N GLY A 154 -25.99 -8.35 -20.25
CA GLY A 154 -26.22 -8.52 -21.69
C GLY A 154 -26.63 -9.93 -22.10
N GLU A 155 -26.16 -10.96 -21.39
CA GLU A 155 -26.55 -12.36 -21.60
C GLU A 155 -27.97 -12.69 -21.08
N ASN A 156 -28.52 -11.86 -20.19
CA ASN A 156 -29.86 -12.01 -19.64
C ASN A 156 -30.96 -11.26 -20.44
N ARG A 157 -30.73 -10.93 -21.71
CA ARG A 157 -31.70 -10.28 -22.62
C ARG A 157 -31.89 -11.04 -23.91
#